data_AF-A0A3B8ITB1-F1
#
_entry.id   AF-A0A3B8ITB1-F1
#
_cell.length_a   1.000
_cell.length_b   1.000
_cell.length_c   1.000
_cell.angle_alpha   90.00
_cell.angle_beta   90.00
_cell.angle_gamma   90.00
#
_symmetry.space_group_name_H-M   'P 1'
#
loop_
_entity.id
_entity.type
_entity.pdbx_description
1 polymer ?
#
loop_
_entity_poly.entity_id
_entity_poly.type
_entity_poly.pdbx_seq_one_letter_code
_entity_poly.pdbx_strand_id
1 'polypeptide(L)'
;MEAKKNPGADLEKTRGLFMNVGFILALLVVIGAFKYNSGEPDVADLGEVQDTFEEMQDIPLTEQPPPPPPPPPVPPEPVPVPEEEIQEEIEEYNFESDFDEDTEIIEFAITEEIEEEVADEIFDVVEDQPEFPGGEAALYGYLAEKIKYPSQARRMGIEGRVYVQFVVDQSGNITDVVAVRGIGAGCDEEAVRVVKGMPKWTPGRQRGRAVKVKMIVPITFKLG
;
A
#
# COMPACT_ATOMS: atom_id res chain seq x y z
N MET A 1 -21.89 76.73 41.56
CA MET A 1 -23.00 76.65 40.59
C MET A 1 -23.53 75.23 40.63
N GLU A 2 -24.68 75.02 41.25
CA GLU A 2 -25.32 73.70 41.27
C GLU A 2 -25.94 73.44 39.90
N ALA A 3 -25.54 72.35 39.26
CA ALA A 3 -26.04 71.98 37.95
C ALA A 3 -27.52 71.62 38.03
N LYS A 4 -28.37 72.45 37.41
CA LYS A 4 -29.81 72.26 37.26
C LYS A 4 -30.09 71.06 36.33
N LYS A 5 -29.81 69.84 36.80
CA LYS A 5 -30.10 68.59 36.08
C LYS A 5 -31.59 68.28 36.24
N ASN A 6 -32.32 68.30 35.13
CA ASN A 6 -33.75 68.00 35.10
C ASN A 6 -33.94 66.47 35.21
N PRO A 7 -34.55 65.93 36.28
CA PRO A 7 -34.58 64.49 36.55
C PRO A 7 -35.36 63.67 35.51
N GLY A 8 -36.20 64.32 34.71
CA GLY A 8 -36.91 63.68 33.58
C GLY A 8 -36.06 63.51 32.31
N ALA A 9 -34.89 64.16 32.23
CA ALA A 9 -33.96 64.06 31.10
C ALA A 9 -32.70 63.24 31.44
N ASP A 10 -32.75 62.45 32.52
CA ASP A 10 -31.64 61.61 32.97
C ASP A 10 -31.58 60.30 32.15
N LEU A 11 -30.69 60.30 31.15
CA LEU A 11 -30.49 59.21 30.19
C LEU A 11 -29.74 58.01 30.80
N GLU A 12 -29.17 58.11 32.01
CA GLU A 12 -28.42 57.00 32.59
C GLU A 12 -29.29 55.79 32.93
N LYS A 13 -30.57 56.02 33.26
CA LYS A 13 -31.54 54.96 33.56
C LYS A 13 -31.93 54.13 32.35
N THR A 14 -31.97 54.74 31.17
CA THR A 14 -32.36 54.09 29.92
C THR A 14 -31.16 53.66 29.09
N ARG A 15 -29.93 54.10 29.44
CA ARG A 15 -28.67 53.75 28.77
C ARG A 15 -28.49 52.25 28.58
N GLY A 16 -28.75 51.45 29.62
CA GLY A 16 -28.64 49.98 29.54
C GLY A 16 -29.68 49.37 28.59
N LEU A 17 -30.89 49.92 28.56
CA LEU A 17 -31.95 49.48 27.67
C LEU A 17 -31.61 49.79 26.20
N PHE A 18 -31.11 50.99 25.92
CA PHE A 18 -30.63 51.37 24.58
C PHE A 18 -29.41 50.56 24.14
N MET A 19 -28.51 50.20 25.05
CA MET A 19 -27.36 49.34 24.75
C MET A 19 -27.79 47.93 24.36
N ASN A 20 -28.76 47.35 25.07
CA ASN A 20 -29.32 46.03 24.75
C ASN A 20 -30.10 46.05 23.42
N VAL A 21 -30.92 47.07 23.18
CA VAL A 21 -31.61 47.26 21.89
C VAL A 21 -30.60 47.40 20.75
N GLY A 22 -29.51 48.12 20.97
CA GLY A 22 -28.40 48.22 20.01
C GLY A 22 -27.73 46.88 19.72
N PHE A 23 -27.48 46.06 20.75
CA PHE A 23 -26.93 44.72 20.57
C PHE A 23 -27.87 43.79 19.80
N ILE A 24 -29.18 43.85 20.07
CA ILE A 24 -30.18 43.08 19.34
C ILE A 24 -30.24 43.49 17.88
N LEU A 25 -30.21 44.80 17.60
CA LEU A 25 -30.15 45.33 16.23
C LEU A 25 -28.86 44.90 15.51
N ALA A 26 -27.71 44.96 16.18
CA ALA A 26 -26.44 44.52 15.62
C ALA A 26 -26.44 43.02 15.30
N LEU A 27 -26.98 42.18 16.20
CA LEU A 27 -27.15 40.75 15.97
C LEU A 27 -28.08 40.46 14.79
N LEU A 28 -29.20 41.19 14.66
CA LEU A 28 -30.09 41.05 13.51
C LEU A 28 -29.43 41.46 12.19
N VAL A 29 -28.59 42.50 12.19
CA VAL A 29 -27.80 42.90 11.03
C VAL A 29 -26.77 41.83 10.66
N VAL A 30 -26.08 41.24 11.64
CA VAL A 30 -25.12 40.15 11.40
C VAL A 30 -25.82 38.92 10.85
N ILE A 31 -26.95 38.50 11.45
CA ILE A 31 -27.74 37.36 10.95
C ILE A 31 -28.29 37.65 9.55
N GLY A 32 -28.79 38.86 9.30
CA GLY A 32 -29.22 39.31 7.99
C GLY A 32 -28.09 39.29 6.96
N ALA A 33 -26.88 39.69 7.35
CA ALA A 33 -25.69 39.65 6.50
C ALA A 33 -25.26 38.22 6.19
N PHE A 34 -25.29 37.29 7.15
CA PHE A 34 -25.02 35.87 6.88
C PHE A 34 -26.07 35.27 5.95
N LYS A 35 -27.36 35.62 6.10
CA LYS A 35 -28.41 35.16 5.19
C LYS A 35 -28.29 35.77 3.79
N TYR A 36 -27.88 37.03 3.70
CA TYR A 36 -27.66 37.72 2.42
C TYR A 36 -26.39 37.23 1.71
N ASN A 37 -25.35 36.89 2.49
CA ASN A 37 -24.10 36.32 2.00
C ASN A 37 -24.10 34.77 2.02
N SER A 38 -25.28 34.17 2.14
CA SER A 38 -25.55 32.76 1.85
C SER A 38 -26.32 32.63 0.54
N GLY A 39 -26.03 33.48 -0.45
CA GLY A 39 -25.88 32.92 -1.77
C GLY A 39 -24.78 31.87 -1.60
N GLU A 40 -25.07 30.61 -1.94
CA GLU A 40 -24.02 29.61 -2.10
C GLU A 40 -22.83 30.34 -2.72
N PRO A 41 -21.60 30.26 -2.17
CA PRO A 41 -20.47 30.53 -3.05
C PRO A 41 -20.82 29.71 -4.30
N ASP A 42 -20.80 30.35 -5.46
CA ASP A 42 -20.73 29.61 -6.71
C ASP A 42 -19.58 28.67 -6.43
N VAL A 43 -19.91 27.43 -6.04
CA VAL A 43 -18.95 26.37 -5.92
C VAL A 43 -18.40 26.46 -7.32
N ALA A 44 -17.12 26.84 -7.44
CA ALA A 44 -16.47 26.64 -8.71
C ALA A 44 -16.89 25.23 -9.06
N ASP A 45 -17.71 25.12 -10.10
CA ASP A 45 -18.27 23.87 -10.57
C ASP A 45 -17.03 23.15 -11.12
N LEU A 46 -16.27 22.59 -10.18
CA LEU A 46 -15.44 21.44 -10.38
C LEU A 46 -16.51 20.45 -10.76
N GLY A 47 -16.76 20.39 -12.07
CA GLY A 47 -17.99 19.87 -12.65
C GLY A 47 -18.53 18.70 -11.85
N GLU A 48 -19.83 18.46 -11.96
CA GLU A 48 -20.24 17.06 -12.01
C GLU A 48 -19.14 16.30 -12.74
N VAL A 49 -18.59 15.28 -12.09
CA VAL A 49 -17.90 14.22 -12.82
C VAL A 49 -19.01 13.51 -13.60
N GLN A 50 -19.67 14.23 -14.52
CA GLN A 50 -19.86 13.75 -15.85
C GLN A 50 -18.51 13.18 -16.21
N ASP A 51 -18.48 11.92 -16.61
CA ASP A 51 -17.39 11.32 -17.35
C ASP A 51 -17.03 12.20 -18.55
N THR A 52 -16.39 13.32 -18.28
CA THR A 52 -15.30 13.87 -19.04
C THR A 52 -14.12 13.03 -18.53
N PHE A 53 -14.05 11.73 -18.86
CA PHE A 53 -13.54 11.34 -20.18
C PHE A 53 -13.12 12.61 -20.90
N GLU A 54 -11.94 13.13 -20.51
CA GLU A 54 -11.09 13.73 -21.51
C GLU A 54 -11.39 12.96 -22.77
N GLU A 55 -11.90 13.66 -23.77
CA GLU A 55 -11.75 13.26 -25.15
C GLU A 55 -10.23 13.15 -25.33
N MET A 56 -9.64 12.09 -24.76
CA MET A 56 -8.47 11.41 -25.25
C MET A 56 -8.91 11.17 -26.66
N GLN A 57 -8.52 12.11 -27.51
CA GLN A 57 -8.60 12.00 -28.93
C GLN A 57 -8.15 10.58 -29.20
N ASP A 58 -9.10 9.71 -29.58
CA ASP A 58 -8.82 8.34 -29.90
C ASP A 58 -7.77 8.41 -31.00
N ILE A 59 -6.50 8.25 -30.62
CA ILE A 59 -5.44 8.04 -31.57
C ILE A 59 -5.91 6.80 -32.31
N PRO A 60 -6.18 6.89 -33.64
CA PRO A 60 -6.58 5.71 -34.37
C PRO A 60 -5.56 4.64 -34.05
N LEU A 61 -6.02 3.46 -33.63
CA LEU A 61 -5.14 2.35 -33.33
C LEU A 61 -4.21 2.23 -34.53
N THR A 62 -2.92 2.48 -34.32
CA THR A 62 -1.96 2.33 -35.40
C THR A 62 -1.92 0.85 -35.69
N GLU A 63 -2.57 0.43 -36.78
CA GLU A 63 -2.35 -0.88 -37.36
C GLU A 63 -0.90 -0.87 -37.84
N GLN A 64 0.01 -1.25 -36.95
CA GLN A 64 1.35 -1.61 -37.36
C GLN A 64 1.15 -2.84 -38.26
N PRO A 65 1.45 -2.75 -39.57
CA PRO A 65 1.43 -3.95 -40.39
C PRO A 65 2.33 -4.98 -39.70
N PRO A 66 1.93 -6.26 -39.67
CA PRO A 66 2.75 -7.27 -39.04
C PRO A 66 4.18 -7.12 -39.59
N PRO A 67 5.21 -7.13 -38.71
CA PRO A 67 6.58 -7.00 -39.17
C PRO A 67 6.78 -8.00 -40.31
N PRO A 68 7.46 -7.60 -41.41
CA PRO A 68 7.70 -8.51 -42.51
C PRO A 68 8.26 -9.81 -41.92
N PRO A 69 7.76 -10.98 -42.35
CA PRO A 69 8.21 -12.24 -41.79
C PRO A 69 9.73 -12.23 -41.80
N PRO A 70 10.37 -12.63 -40.69
CA PRO A 70 11.82 -12.65 -40.63
C PRO A 70 12.32 -13.39 -41.86
N PRO A 71 13.37 -12.89 -42.55
CA PRO A 71 13.92 -13.59 -43.70
C PRO A 71 14.17 -15.04 -43.27
N PRO A 72 13.79 -16.02 -44.11
CA PRO A 72 13.94 -17.42 -43.76
C PRO A 72 15.38 -17.63 -43.27
N PRO A 73 15.58 -18.35 -42.15
CA PRO A 73 16.92 -18.60 -41.63
C PRO A 73 17.77 -19.09 -42.79
N VAL A 74 18.87 -18.40 -43.06
CA VAL A 74 19.82 -18.80 -44.11
C VAL A 74 20.13 -20.26 -43.82
N PRO A 75 19.89 -21.19 -44.77
CA PRO A 75 20.22 -22.59 -44.55
C PRO A 75 21.66 -22.64 -44.05
N PRO A 76 21.94 -23.33 -42.92
CA PRO A 76 23.31 -23.45 -42.45
C PRO A 76 24.14 -23.97 -43.62
N GLU A 77 25.19 -23.24 -43.98
CA GLU A 77 26.16 -23.77 -44.95
C GLU A 77 26.55 -25.15 -44.43
N PRO A 78 26.44 -26.22 -45.25
CA PRO A 78 26.72 -27.56 -44.79
C PRO A 78 28.17 -27.59 -44.33
N VAL A 79 28.35 -27.59 -43.01
CA VAL A 79 29.64 -27.89 -42.41
C VAL A 79 29.95 -29.31 -42.88
N PRO A 80 31.08 -29.54 -43.56
CA PRO A 80 31.46 -30.90 -43.94
C PRO A 80 31.62 -31.70 -42.65
N VAL A 81 30.62 -32.53 -42.35
CA VAL A 81 30.67 -33.51 -41.27
C VAL A 81 31.81 -34.45 -41.66
N PRO A 82 32.88 -34.57 -40.87
CA PRO A 82 33.86 -35.61 -41.08
C PRO A 82 33.13 -36.95 -40.99
N GLU A 83 33.18 -37.73 -42.06
CA GLU A 83 32.73 -39.12 -42.05
C GLU A 83 33.66 -39.91 -41.13
N GLU A 84 33.37 -39.94 -39.82
CA GLU A 84 33.88 -41.00 -38.97
C GLU A 84 32.94 -42.20 -39.09
N GLU A 85 33.44 -43.26 -39.71
CA GLU A 85 32.81 -44.57 -39.78
C GLU A 85 32.58 -45.10 -38.36
N ILE A 86 31.33 -45.03 -37.89
CA ILE A 86 30.91 -45.74 -36.68
C ILE A 86 30.67 -47.20 -37.10
N GLN A 87 31.60 -48.08 -36.77
CA GLN A 87 31.40 -49.51 -36.88
C GLN A 87 30.42 -49.96 -35.80
N GLU A 88 29.19 -50.27 -36.22
CA GLU A 88 28.18 -50.90 -35.37
C GLU A 88 28.57 -52.37 -35.11
N GLU A 89 29.05 -52.66 -33.91
CA GLU A 89 29.13 -54.00 -33.36
C GLU A 89 27.98 -54.16 -32.36
N ILE A 90 26.91 -54.81 -32.80
CA ILE A 90 25.72 -55.09 -32.00
C ILE A 90 25.91 -56.50 -31.43
N GLU A 91 26.29 -56.61 -30.15
CA GLU A 91 26.21 -57.87 -29.41
C GLU A 91 24.76 -58.13 -29.02
N GLU A 92 24.17 -59.17 -29.62
CA GLU A 92 22.82 -59.64 -29.34
C GLU A 92 22.77 -60.32 -27.97
N TYR A 93 22.17 -59.65 -26.98
CA TYR A 93 21.97 -60.18 -25.64
C TYR A 93 20.68 -61.00 -25.59
N ASN A 94 20.83 -62.32 -25.49
CA ASN A 94 19.70 -63.25 -25.40
C ASN A 94 19.25 -63.35 -23.93
N PHE A 95 18.09 -62.76 -23.60
CA PHE A 95 17.53 -62.74 -22.26
C PHE A 95 16.73 -64.04 -22.02
N GLU A 96 17.41 -65.12 -21.65
CA GLU A 96 16.73 -66.29 -21.08
C GLU A 96 16.38 -66.01 -19.62
N SER A 97 15.08 -66.07 -19.36
CA SER A 97 14.45 -65.89 -18.06
C SER A 97 14.53 -67.17 -17.23
N ASP A 98 15.45 -67.22 -16.28
CA ASP A 98 15.36 -68.14 -15.14
C ASP A 98 14.78 -67.38 -13.95
N PHE A 99 13.50 -67.64 -13.67
CA PHE A 99 12.82 -67.19 -12.45
C PHE A 99 12.92 -68.33 -11.42
N ASP A 100 13.71 -68.12 -10.37
CA ASP A 100 13.72 -69.00 -9.19
C ASP A 100 12.61 -68.60 -8.20
N GLU A 101 11.92 -69.62 -7.67
CA GLU A 101 10.63 -69.54 -6.95
C GLU A 101 10.72 -69.06 -5.48
N ASP A 102 11.88 -68.57 -5.01
CA ASP A 102 12.14 -68.28 -3.58
C ASP A 102 12.47 -66.81 -3.29
N THR A 103 11.84 -65.85 -3.98
CA THR A 103 12.03 -64.42 -3.64
C THR A 103 11.05 -64.00 -2.54
N GLU A 104 11.54 -63.91 -1.30
CA GLU A 104 10.76 -63.38 -0.17
C GLU A 104 10.40 -61.90 -0.40
N ILE A 105 9.09 -61.63 -0.42
CA ILE A 105 8.54 -60.29 -0.61
C ILE A 105 8.68 -59.53 0.71
N ILE A 106 9.68 -58.65 0.79
CA ILE A 106 9.83 -57.74 1.93
C ILE A 106 8.77 -56.64 1.80
N GLU A 107 7.73 -56.72 2.63
CA GLU A 107 6.69 -55.70 2.73
C GLU A 107 7.27 -54.45 3.40
N PHE A 108 7.78 -53.54 2.58
CA PHE A 108 8.27 -52.24 3.04
C PHE A 108 7.06 -51.35 3.31
N ALA A 109 6.65 -51.27 4.57
CA ALA A 109 5.64 -50.33 5.03
C ALA A 109 6.19 -48.89 4.94
N ILE A 110 6.05 -48.27 3.77
CA ILE A 110 6.32 -46.85 3.54
C ILE A 110 5.26 -46.09 4.33
N THR A 111 5.60 -45.67 5.55
CA THR A 111 4.83 -44.65 6.26
C THR A 111 5.35 -43.31 5.74
N GLU A 112 4.87 -42.91 4.56
CA GLU A 112 5.12 -41.59 4.02
C GLU A 112 4.30 -40.60 4.84
N GLU A 113 4.97 -39.98 5.82
CA GLU A 113 4.52 -38.73 6.40
C GLU A 113 4.76 -37.67 5.32
N ILE A 114 3.73 -37.40 4.51
CA ILE A 114 3.74 -36.35 3.50
C ILE A 114 3.76 -35.01 4.26
N GLU A 115 4.95 -34.49 4.56
CA GLU A 115 5.12 -33.05 4.76
C GLU A 115 4.83 -32.40 3.41
N GLU A 116 3.60 -31.91 3.24
CA GLU A 116 3.28 -30.94 2.21
C GLU A 116 4.22 -29.74 2.43
N GLU A 117 5.28 -29.64 1.62
CA GLU A 117 5.94 -28.36 1.41
C GLU A 117 4.93 -27.44 0.73
N VAL A 118 4.09 -26.80 1.56
CA VAL A 118 3.20 -25.74 1.12
C VAL A 118 4.14 -24.66 0.61
N ALA A 119 4.22 -24.52 -0.72
CA ALA A 119 4.90 -23.40 -1.33
C ALA A 119 4.46 -22.13 -0.59
N ASP A 120 5.42 -21.39 -0.05
CA ASP A 120 5.20 -20.21 0.77
C ASP A 120 4.59 -19.08 -0.09
N GLU A 121 3.33 -19.23 -0.46
CA GLU A 121 2.58 -18.23 -1.21
C GLU A 121 2.33 -17.01 -0.32
N ILE A 122 2.91 -15.88 -0.72
CA ILE A 122 2.65 -14.59 -0.09
C ILE A 122 1.38 -14.02 -0.71
N PHE A 123 0.35 -13.85 0.11
CA PHE A 123 -0.93 -13.28 -0.31
C PHE A 123 -0.89 -11.75 -0.24
N ASP A 124 -1.43 -11.09 -1.27
CA ASP A 124 -1.62 -9.63 -1.27
C ASP A 124 -2.98 -9.21 -0.71
N VAL A 125 -4.00 -10.07 -0.86
CA VAL A 125 -5.37 -9.85 -0.35
C VAL A 125 -5.84 -11.10 0.36
N VAL A 126 -6.32 -10.94 1.58
CA VAL A 126 -6.83 -12.01 2.44
C VAL A 126 -8.19 -11.63 3.06
N GLU A 127 -8.93 -12.64 3.51
CA GLU A 127 -10.21 -12.48 4.24
C GLU A 127 -10.02 -11.69 5.54
N ASP A 128 -9.05 -12.10 6.37
CA ASP A 128 -8.68 -11.41 7.60
C ASP A 128 -7.29 -10.78 7.44
N GLN A 129 -7.21 -9.45 7.41
CA GLN A 129 -5.92 -8.75 7.29
C GLN A 129 -5.11 -8.83 8.59
N PRO A 130 -3.76 -8.82 8.50
CA PRO A 130 -2.93 -8.75 9.68
C PRO A 130 -3.15 -7.44 10.45
N GLU A 131 -3.17 -7.52 11.78
CA GLU A 131 -3.42 -6.36 12.64
C GLU A 131 -2.27 -6.15 13.63
N PHE A 132 -1.87 -4.90 13.83
CA PHE A 132 -0.90 -4.54 14.86
C PHE A 132 -1.49 -4.79 16.25
N PRO A 133 -0.71 -5.22 17.26
CA PRO A 133 -1.23 -5.40 18.62
C PRO A 133 -1.77 -4.07 19.18
N GLY A 134 -3.09 -4.01 19.38
CA GLY A 134 -3.79 -2.78 19.78
C GLY A 134 -4.37 -1.95 18.64
N GLY A 135 -4.36 -2.48 17.41
CA GLY A 135 -4.96 -1.89 16.22
C GLY A 135 -4.16 -0.75 15.61
N GLU A 136 -4.77 -0.08 14.65
CA GLU A 136 -4.14 0.98 13.84
C GLU A 136 -3.70 2.18 14.70
N ALA A 137 -4.48 2.53 15.72
CA ALA A 137 -4.14 3.64 16.63
C ALA A 137 -2.85 3.36 17.42
N ALA A 138 -2.66 2.13 17.89
CA ALA A 138 -1.44 1.73 18.59
C ALA A 138 -0.23 1.69 17.65
N LEU A 139 -0.43 1.29 16.38
CA LEU A 139 0.61 1.33 15.35
C LEU A 139 1.12 2.77 15.14
N TYR A 140 0.23 3.74 14.92
CA TYR A 140 0.65 5.14 14.75
C TYR A 140 1.30 5.71 16.02
N GLY A 141 0.82 5.34 17.21
CA GLY A 141 1.45 5.71 18.47
C GLY A 141 2.88 5.17 18.59
N TYR A 142 3.08 3.88 18.26
CA TYR A 142 4.39 3.24 18.25
C TYR A 142 5.33 3.90 17.24
N LEU A 143 4.85 4.17 16.02
CA LEU A 143 5.62 4.86 14.98
C LEU A 143 6.04 6.25 15.46
N ALA A 144 5.11 7.05 15.99
CA ALA A 144 5.41 8.39 16.49
C ALA A 144 6.44 8.39 17.63
N GLU A 145 6.40 7.39 18.52
CA GLU A 145 7.35 7.27 19.64
C GLU A 145 8.75 6.81 19.18
N LYS A 146 8.81 5.84 18.26
CA LYS A 146 10.07 5.19 17.87
C LYS A 146 10.79 5.84 16.69
N ILE A 147 10.09 6.64 15.89
CA ILE A 147 10.68 7.29 14.71
C ILE A 147 11.58 8.44 15.12
N LYS A 148 12.80 8.45 14.60
CA LYS A 148 13.75 9.54 14.83
C LYS A 148 13.98 10.28 13.54
N TYR A 149 13.59 11.55 13.51
CA TYR A 149 13.79 12.38 12.35
C TYR A 149 15.29 12.54 12.04
N PRO A 150 15.79 12.07 10.87
CA PRO A 150 17.21 12.17 10.53
C PRO A 150 17.70 13.62 10.47
N SER A 151 18.92 13.87 10.97
CA SER A 151 19.49 15.22 10.98
C SER A 151 19.67 15.81 9.57
N GLN A 152 19.93 14.96 8.57
CA GLN A 152 20.04 15.37 7.17
C GLN A 152 18.70 15.90 6.64
N ALA A 153 17.63 15.11 6.75
CA ALA A 153 16.29 15.53 6.36
C ALA A 153 15.83 16.80 7.10
N ARG A 154 16.17 16.93 8.39
CA ARG A 154 15.82 18.10 9.19
C ARG A 154 16.51 19.39 8.73
N ARG A 155 17.79 19.30 8.34
CA ARG A 155 18.55 20.45 7.80
C ARG A 155 18.06 20.88 6.42
N MET A 156 17.60 19.92 5.63
CA MET A 156 17.11 20.14 4.27
C MET A 156 15.62 20.49 4.23
N GLY A 157 14.90 20.40 5.35
CA GLY A 157 13.46 20.67 5.43
C GLY A 157 12.60 19.69 4.61
N ILE A 158 13.02 18.42 4.49
CA ILE A 158 12.37 17.43 3.62
C ILE A 158 11.21 16.77 4.34
N GLU A 159 9.99 17.14 4.00
CA GLU A 159 8.78 16.50 4.52
C GLU A 159 8.14 15.54 3.53
N GLY A 160 7.37 14.58 4.02
CA GLY A 160 6.56 13.74 3.16
C GLY A 160 6.17 12.42 3.79
N ARG A 161 5.79 11.46 2.93
CA ARG A 161 5.33 10.14 3.33
C ARG A 161 6.22 9.07 2.71
N VAL A 162 6.75 8.18 3.55
CA VAL A 162 7.51 7.00 3.17
C VAL A 162 6.58 5.79 3.25
N TYR A 163 6.54 4.98 2.19
CA TYR A 163 5.75 3.76 2.13
C TYR A 163 6.69 2.58 2.32
N VAL A 164 6.49 1.85 3.40
CA VAL A 164 7.28 0.66 3.73
C VAL A 164 6.41 -0.56 3.50
N GLN A 165 6.88 -1.44 2.62
CA GLN A 165 6.32 -2.76 2.38
C GLN A 165 7.03 -3.77 3.28
N PHE A 166 6.27 -4.70 3.84
CA PHE A 166 6.80 -5.83 4.60
C PHE A 166 5.84 -7.01 4.55
N VAL A 167 6.32 -8.20 4.92
CA VAL A 167 5.54 -9.43 4.95
C VAL A 167 5.32 -9.85 6.40
N VAL A 168 4.06 -10.04 6.79
CA VAL A 168 3.70 -10.63 8.08
C VAL A 168 3.59 -12.13 7.90
N ASP A 169 4.40 -12.86 8.64
CA ASP A 169 4.44 -14.33 8.62
C ASP A 169 3.25 -14.94 9.39
N GLN A 170 3.01 -16.24 9.22
CA GLN A 170 1.96 -17.00 9.92
C GLN A 170 2.09 -16.92 11.44
N SER A 171 3.31 -16.72 11.95
CA SER A 171 3.61 -16.53 13.37
C SER A 171 3.46 -15.06 13.85
N GLY A 172 3.10 -14.13 12.97
CA GLY A 172 3.01 -12.71 13.27
C GLY A 172 4.36 -11.98 13.27
N ASN A 173 5.43 -12.61 12.81
CA ASN A 173 6.74 -11.97 12.68
C ASN A 173 6.79 -11.16 11.38
N ILE A 174 7.57 -10.08 11.37
CA ILE A 174 7.77 -9.28 10.17
C ILE A 174 9.03 -9.74 9.45
N THR A 175 8.91 -9.96 8.15
CA THR A 175 9.97 -10.35 7.22
C THR A 175 9.95 -9.44 5.98
N ASP A 176 11.02 -9.47 5.18
CA ASP A 176 11.12 -8.76 3.89
C ASP A 176 10.69 -7.28 3.91
N VAL A 177 11.26 -6.52 4.86
CA VAL A 177 10.99 -5.08 5.00
C VAL A 177 11.76 -4.27 3.95
N VAL A 178 11.03 -3.58 3.07
CA VAL A 178 11.55 -2.76 1.98
C VAL A 178 10.79 -1.44 1.89
N ALA A 179 11.51 -0.32 1.75
CA ALA A 179 10.88 0.96 1.42
C ALA A 179 10.59 1.03 -0.09
N VAL A 180 9.31 0.94 -0.47
CA VAL A 180 8.88 0.97 -1.88
C VAL A 180 8.78 2.40 -2.42
N ARG A 181 8.47 3.36 -1.54
CA ARG A 181 8.42 4.78 -1.91
C ARG A 181 9.02 5.62 -0.79
N GLY A 182 10.20 6.16 -1.06
CA GLY A 182 10.95 6.97 -0.11
C GLY A 182 10.82 8.47 -0.35
N ILE A 183 11.25 9.24 0.64
CA ILE A 183 11.51 10.69 0.51
C ILE A 183 13.02 11.01 0.55
N GLY A 184 13.85 10.00 0.80
CA GLY A 184 15.31 10.13 0.87
C GLY A 184 15.80 10.82 2.15
N ALA A 185 17.05 11.29 2.10
CA ALA A 185 17.72 12.02 3.19
C ALA A 185 17.78 11.29 4.55
N GLY A 186 17.82 9.95 4.53
CA GLY A 186 17.90 9.10 5.71
C GLY A 186 16.55 8.65 6.27
N CYS A 187 15.43 9.16 5.74
CA CYS A 187 14.10 8.85 6.24
C CYS A 187 13.68 7.42 5.91
N ASP A 188 14.15 6.91 4.78
CA ASP A 188 13.79 5.58 4.28
C ASP A 188 14.44 4.49 5.13
N GLU A 189 15.72 4.65 5.47
CA GLU A 189 16.49 3.76 6.34
C GLU A 189 15.92 3.75 7.76
N GLU A 190 15.54 4.92 8.27
CA GLU A 190 14.92 5.03 9.58
C GLU A 190 13.55 4.36 9.62
N ALA A 191 12.74 4.55 8.57
CA ALA A 191 11.44 3.91 8.44
C ALA A 191 11.58 2.37 8.46
N VAL A 192 12.51 1.83 7.66
CA VAL A 192 12.83 0.39 7.65
C VAL A 192 13.29 -0.10 9.03
N ARG A 193 14.12 0.67 9.74
CA ARG A 193 14.59 0.33 11.09
C ARG A 193 13.43 0.20 12.09
N VAL A 194 12.49 1.14 12.05
CA VAL A 194 11.34 1.14 12.97
C VAL A 194 10.41 -0.03 12.67
N VAL A 195 10.11 -0.30 11.39
CA VAL A 195 9.26 -1.43 11.00
C VAL A 195 9.86 -2.77 11.41
N LYS A 196 11.18 -2.97 11.24
CA LYS A 196 11.88 -4.18 11.71
C LYS A 196 11.82 -4.37 13.24
N GLY A 197 11.63 -3.30 14.01
CA GLY A 197 11.60 -3.33 15.46
C GLY A 197 10.19 -3.50 16.06
N MET A 198 9.16 -3.64 15.23
CA MET A 198 7.79 -3.76 15.70
C MET A 198 7.56 -5.07 16.48
N PRO A 199 6.62 -5.07 17.44
CA PRO A 199 6.19 -6.29 18.13
C PRO A 199 5.52 -7.28 17.16
N LYS A 200 5.25 -8.51 17.64
CA LYS A 200 4.51 -9.51 16.85
C LYS A 200 3.10 -9.02 16.51
N TRP A 201 2.74 -9.15 15.25
CA TRP A 201 1.42 -8.82 14.70
C TRP A 201 0.46 -10.00 14.86
N THR A 202 -0.83 -9.71 14.82
CA THR A 202 -1.83 -10.73 14.57
C THR A 202 -1.72 -11.16 13.10
N PRO A 203 -1.43 -12.43 12.79
CA PRO A 203 -1.26 -12.88 11.41
C PRO A 203 -2.57 -12.82 10.65
N GLY A 204 -2.48 -12.56 9.35
CA GLY A 204 -3.63 -12.63 8.46
C GLY A 204 -4.13 -14.07 8.30
N ARG A 205 -5.42 -14.24 8.04
CA ARG A 205 -6.04 -15.56 7.83
C ARG A 205 -6.75 -15.63 6.50
N GLN A 206 -6.63 -16.78 5.87
CA GLN A 206 -7.32 -17.12 4.63
C GLN A 206 -7.90 -18.52 4.79
N ARG A 207 -9.21 -18.70 4.57
CA ARG A 207 -9.90 -19.99 4.75
C ARG A 207 -9.64 -20.62 6.13
N GLY A 208 -9.59 -19.78 7.17
CA GLY A 208 -9.34 -20.19 8.55
C GLY A 208 -7.89 -20.58 8.89
N ARG A 209 -6.95 -20.52 7.93
CA ARG A 209 -5.52 -20.81 8.14
C ARG A 209 -4.70 -19.51 8.19
N ALA A 210 -3.69 -19.45 9.05
CA ALA A 210 -2.75 -18.33 9.08
C ALA A 210 -1.87 -18.39 7.83
N VAL A 211 -1.70 -17.26 7.14
CA VAL A 211 -0.94 -17.18 5.88
C VAL A 211 0.03 -16.01 5.91
N LYS A 212 1.06 -16.06 5.04
CA LYS A 212 1.99 -14.96 4.83
C LYS A 212 1.30 -13.87 4.04
N VAL A 213 1.28 -12.64 4.56
CA VAL A 213 0.57 -11.51 3.94
C VAL A 213 1.50 -10.34 3.74
N LYS A 214 1.51 -9.79 2.52
CA LYS A 214 2.23 -8.56 2.21
C LYS A 214 1.40 -7.35 2.61
N MET A 215 2.02 -6.43 3.35
CA MET A 215 1.40 -5.19 3.80
C MET A 215 2.26 -3.98 3.47
N ILE A 216 1.60 -2.82 3.35
CA ILE A 216 2.26 -1.53 3.13
C ILE A 216 1.74 -0.55 4.17
N VAL A 217 2.65 0.06 4.93
CA VAL A 217 2.31 1.08 5.93
C VAL A 217 2.89 2.44 5.52
N PRO A 218 2.07 3.50 5.42
CA PRO A 218 2.53 4.85 5.18
C PRO A 218 3.02 5.50 6.48
N ILE A 219 4.25 5.98 6.46
CA ILE A 219 4.91 6.67 7.57
C ILE A 219 5.10 8.14 7.19
N THR A 220 4.52 9.06 7.96
CA THR A 220 4.59 10.49 7.68
C THR A 220 5.71 11.15 8.47
N PHE A 221 6.62 11.83 7.76
CA PHE A 221 7.65 12.69 8.32
C PHE A 221 7.25 14.15 8.13
N LYS A 222 7.03 14.85 9.25
CA LYS A 222 6.70 16.27 9.28
C LYS A 222 7.63 17.00 10.25
N LEU A 223 8.18 18.13 9.85
CA LEU A 223 8.80 19.08 10.77
C LEU A 223 7.65 19.83 11.45
N GLY A 224 7.49 19.58 12.74
CA GLY A 224 6.50 20.28 13.57
C GLY A 224 6.74 21.78 13.65
#